data_AF-A0A4R9IAU6-F1
#
_entry.id   AF-A0A4R9IAU6-F1
#
_cell.length_a   1.000
_cell.length_b   1.000
_cell.length_c   1.000
_cell.angle_alpha   90.00
_cell.angle_beta   90.00
_cell.angle_gamma   90.00
#
_symmetry.space_group_name_H-M   'P 1'
#
loop_
_entity.id
_entity.type
_entity.pdbx_description
1 polymer ?
#
loop_
_entity_poly.entity_id
_entity_poly.type
_entity_poly.pdbx_seq_one_letter_code
_entity_poly.pdbx_strand_id
1 'polypeptide(L)'
;MKLTLILGVFLVFGFALLAEVTEEISKPLLRVFPTFRPEECEDWAIRPFICKRCLWEGKRYAQEIRFYEDGPYRTHGCYKEPGGFESLEEESKTGKTSSR
;
A
#
# COMPACT_ATOMS: atom_id res chain seq x y z
N MET A 1 18.85 -39.47 -19.32
CA MET A 1 17.51 -39.20 -18.74
C MET A 1 17.52 -38.89 -17.24
N LYS A 2 18.54 -39.28 -16.45
CA LYS A 2 18.60 -38.95 -15.01
C LYS A 2 19.03 -37.51 -14.71
N LEU A 3 19.95 -36.93 -15.49
CA LEU A 3 20.51 -35.60 -15.23
C LEU A 3 19.49 -34.45 -15.41
N THR A 4 18.60 -34.57 -16.40
CA THR A 4 17.54 -33.58 -16.68
C THR A 4 16.45 -33.55 -15.61
N LEU A 5 16.19 -34.70 -14.96
CA LEU A 5 15.22 -34.82 -13.87
C LEU A 5 15.73 -34.15 -12.59
N ILE A 6 17.04 -34.27 -12.31
CA ILE A 6 17.69 -33.64 -11.15
C ILE A 6 17.72 -32.11 -11.31
N LEU A 7 18.04 -31.61 -12.50
CA LEU A 7 18.06 -30.17 -12.79
C LEU A 7 16.66 -29.54 -12.68
N GLY A 8 15.63 -30.26 -13.14
CA GLY A 8 14.23 -29.83 -13.01
C GLY A 8 13.76 -29.74 -11.55
N VAL A 9 14.16 -30.70 -10.71
CA VAL A 9 13.83 -30.68 -9.27
C VAL A 9 14.56 -29.54 -8.56
N PHE A 10 15.83 -29.30 -8.84
CA PHE A 10 16.59 -28.18 -8.25
C PHE A 10 16.04 -26.80 -8.65
N LEU A 11 15.58 -26.63 -9.89
CA LEU A 11 14.99 -25.37 -10.34
C LEU A 11 13.62 -25.10 -9.71
N VAL A 12 12.79 -26.12 -9.51
CA VAL A 12 11.48 -25.96 -8.87
C VAL A 12 11.61 -25.80 -7.34
N PHE A 13 12.53 -26.53 -6.70
CA PHE A 13 12.74 -26.44 -5.25
C PHE A 13 13.50 -25.16 -4.85
N GLY A 14 14.39 -24.66 -5.70
CA GLY A 14 15.09 -23.39 -5.49
C GLY A 14 14.17 -22.17 -5.60
N PHE A 15 13.13 -22.22 -6.43
CA PHE A 15 12.19 -21.11 -6.60
C PHE A 15 11.21 -20.99 -5.41
N ALA A 16 10.88 -22.08 -4.72
CA ALA A 16 9.97 -22.07 -3.58
C ALA A 16 10.59 -21.44 -2.31
N LEU A 17 11.92 -21.41 -2.18
CA LEU A 17 12.61 -20.82 -1.03
C LEU A 17 12.79 -19.29 -1.13
N LEU A 18 12.48 -18.68 -2.27
CA LEU A 18 12.61 -17.23 -2.48
C LEU A 18 11.27 -16.47 -2.33
N ALA A 19 10.21 -17.16 -1.95
CA ALA A 19 8.98 -16.52 -1.53
C ALA A 19 9.02 -16.33 0.00
N GLU A 20 9.84 -15.39 0.46
CA GLU A 20 9.72 -14.91 1.85
C GLU A 20 8.34 -14.30 1.99
N VAL A 21 7.46 -15.01 2.71
CA VAL A 21 6.20 -14.44 3.18
C VAL A 21 6.59 -13.36 4.18
N THR A 22 6.58 -12.10 3.74
CA THR A 22 6.72 -10.95 4.62
C THR A 22 5.46 -10.88 5.47
N GLU A 23 5.47 -11.54 6.63
CA GLU A 23 4.36 -11.48 7.58
C GLU A 23 4.29 -10.09 8.23
N GLU A 24 3.07 -9.57 8.39
CA GLU A 24 2.84 -8.35 9.14
C GLU A 24 3.10 -8.61 10.64
N ILE A 25 4.07 -7.91 11.22
CA ILE A 25 4.47 -8.06 12.63
C ILE A 25 3.40 -7.55 13.59
N SER A 26 2.60 -6.56 13.15
CA SER A 26 1.65 -5.91 14.03
C SER A 26 0.46 -5.32 13.28
N LYS A 27 -0.59 -4.98 14.05
CA LYS A 27 -1.81 -4.37 13.52
C LYS A 27 -1.47 -3.06 12.79
N PRO A 28 -2.04 -2.83 11.59
CA PRO A 28 -1.85 -1.59 10.85
C PRO A 28 -2.25 -0.35 11.69
N LEU A 29 -1.41 0.69 11.62
CA LEU A 29 -1.65 1.97 12.26
C LEU A 29 -2.22 2.95 11.23
N LEU A 30 -3.44 3.42 11.48
CA LEU A 30 -4.05 4.47 10.68
C LEU A 30 -3.83 5.84 11.32
N ARG A 31 -3.08 6.71 10.63
CA ARG A 31 -2.86 8.10 11.00
C ARG A 31 -3.74 9.00 10.14
N VAL A 32 -4.79 9.56 10.73
CA VAL A 32 -5.64 10.56 10.09
C VAL A 32 -5.12 11.95 10.46
N PHE A 33 -4.78 12.76 9.46
CA PHE A 33 -4.31 14.11 9.69
C PHE A 33 -5.49 15.07 9.93
N PRO A 34 -5.26 16.22 10.60
CA PRO A 34 -6.28 17.26 10.69
C PRO A 34 -6.66 17.78 9.30
N THR A 35 -7.79 18.48 9.23
CA THR A 35 -8.18 19.17 7.99
C THR A 35 -7.21 20.31 7.74
N PHE A 36 -6.47 20.21 6.63
CA PHE A 36 -5.56 21.24 6.16
C PHE A 36 -6.27 22.18 5.18
N ARG A 37 -5.73 23.39 5.02
CA ARG A 37 -5.99 24.18 3.83
C ARG A 37 -5.20 23.62 2.64
N PRO A 38 -5.65 23.82 1.39
CA PRO A 38 -4.96 23.27 0.21
C PRO A 38 -3.47 23.68 0.11
N GLU A 39 -3.13 24.89 0.55
CA GLU A 39 -1.75 25.40 0.60
C GLU A 39 -0.88 24.69 1.64
N GLU A 40 -1.46 24.25 2.76
CA GLU A 40 -0.74 23.55 3.83
C GLU A 40 -0.37 22.11 3.44
N CYS A 41 -0.97 21.55 2.40
CA CYS A 41 -0.62 20.21 1.91
C CYS A 41 0.84 20.10 1.46
N GLU A 42 1.48 21.19 1.02
CA GLU A 42 2.89 21.16 0.58
C GLU A 42 3.86 21.05 1.75
N ASP A 43 3.52 21.63 2.89
CA ASP A 43 4.37 21.64 4.09
C ASP A 43 4.17 20.39 4.95
N TRP A 44 2.94 19.88 5.03
CA TRP A 44 2.56 18.86 6.01
C TRP A 44 2.40 17.46 5.43
N ALA A 45 2.04 17.32 4.14
CA ALA A 45 1.76 16.02 3.56
C ALA A 45 2.98 15.47 2.80
N ILE A 46 3.37 14.24 3.12
CA ILE A 46 4.40 13.48 2.38
C ILE A 46 4.04 13.39 0.88
N ARG A 47 2.74 13.32 0.57
CA ARG A 47 2.20 13.30 -0.80
C ARG A 47 1.21 14.46 -0.99
N PRO A 48 1.70 15.68 -1.31
CA PRO A 48 0.85 16.87 -1.42
C PRO A 48 -0.30 16.73 -2.42
N PHE A 49 -0.06 16.04 -3.55
CA PHE A 49 -1.09 15.78 -4.56
C PHE A 49 -2.28 14.98 -4.01
N ILE A 50 -2.01 13.93 -3.23
CA ILE A 50 -3.03 13.10 -2.61
C ILE A 50 -3.80 13.93 -1.58
N CYS A 51 -3.10 14.71 -0.75
CA CYS A 51 -3.72 15.61 0.21
C CYS A 51 -4.69 16.59 -0.45
N LYS A 52 -4.26 17.29 -1.52
CA LYS A 52 -5.11 18.23 -2.27
C LYS A 52 -6.34 17.55 -2.86
N ARG A 53 -6.20 16.34 -3.43
CA ARG A 53 -7.33 15.52 -3.92
C ARG A 53 -8.31 15.20 -2.80
N CYS A 54 -7.84 14.70 -1.66
CA CYS A 54 -8.70 14.39 -0.51
C CYS A 54 -9.48 15.62 -0.03
N LEU A 55 -8.82 16.78 0.07
CA LEU A 55 -9.47 18.02 0.49
C LEU A 55 -10.56 18.46 -0.50
N TRP A 56 -10.31 18.36 -1.80
CA TRP A 56 -11.32 18.65 -2.83
C TRP A 56 -12.54 17.73 -2.74
N GLU A 57 -12.36 16.48 -2.33
CA GLU A 57 -13.46 15.52 -2.09
C GLU A 57 -14.14 15.70 -0.71
N GLY A 58 -13.72 16.70 0.08
CA GLY A 58 -14.21 16.92 1.45
C GLY A 58 -13.84 15.78 2.41
N LYS A 59 -12.70 15.15 2.17
CA LYS A 59 -12.09 14.07 2.97
C LYS A 59 -10.81 14.57 3.64
N ARG A 60 -10.32 13.85 4.64
CA ARG A 60 -9.05 14.11 5.30
C ARG A 60 -7.94 13.29 4.66
N TYR A 61 -6.73 13.84 4.59
CA TYR A 61 -5.56 13.05 4.22
C TYR A 61 -5.22 12.06 5.35
N ALA A 62 -4.90 10.82 4.99
CA ALA A 62 -4.57 9.78 5.93
C ALA A 62 -3.44 8.89 5.41
N GLN A 63 -2.80 8.22 6.35
CA GLN A 63 -1.72 7.29 6.10
C GLN A 63 -1.97 6.01 6.88
N GLU A 64 -2.01 4.88 6.18
CA GLU A 64 -1.97 3.56 6.79
C GLU A 64 -0.51 3.08 6.84
N ILE A 65 -0.06 2.63 8.00
CA ILE A 65 1.29 2.13 8.23
C ILE A 65 1.20 0.66 8.60
N ARG A 66 1.80 -0.20 7.80
CA ARG A 66 1.92 -1.64 8.03
C ARG A 66 3.36 -1.98 8.39
N PHE A 67 3.55 -2.83 9.38
CA PHE A 67 4.87 -3.13 9.93
C PHE A 67 5.29 -4.54 9.55
N TYR A 68 6.43 -4.67 8.88
CA TYR A 68 7.04 -5.93 8.46
C TYR A 68 8.49 -5.98 8.94
N GLU A 69 9.14 -7.14 8.80
CA GLU A 69 10.52 -7.39 9.26
C GLU A 69 11.56 -6.51 8.54
N ASP A 70 11.30 -6.21 7.28
CA ASP A 70 12.12 -5.33 6.45
C ASP A 70 11.79 -3.83 6.63
N GLY A 71 10.74 -3.51 7.39
CA GLY A 71 10.40 -2.16 7.83
C GLY A 71 8.94 -1.75 7.65
N PRO A 72 8.60 -0.49 7.98
CA PRO A 72 7.24 0.00 7.85
C PRO A 72 6.92 0.44 6.41
N TYR A 73 5.88 -0.14 5.84
CA TYR A 73 5.29 0.27 4.57
C TYR A 73 4.15 1.25 4.81
N ARG A 74 4.09 2.30 4.01
CA ARG A 74 3.14 3.40 4.18
C ARG A 74 2.28 3.52 2.94
N THR A 75 0.98 3.39 3.12
CA THR A 75 -0.02 3.61 2.09
C THR A 75 -0.70 4.94 2.32
N HIS A 76 -0.78 5.76 1.27
CA HIS A 76 -1.34 7.11 1.34
C HIS A 76 -2.76 7.15 0.75
N GLY A 77 -3.66 7.88 1.40
CA GLY A 77 -5.06 7.87 1.01
C GLY A 77 -5.92 8.94 1.66
N CYS A 78 -7.23 8.82 1.46
CA CYS A 78 -8.23 9.70 2.04
C CYS A 78 -8.99 9.02 3.18
N TYR A 79 -9.55 9.79 4.10
CA TYR A 79 -10.36 9.28 5.21
C TYR A 79 -11.61 10.12 5.44
N LYS A 80 -12.76 9.46 5.60
CA LYS A 80 -14.04 10.11 5.96
C LYS A 80 -14.98 9.13 6.66
N GLU A 81 -15.70 9.60 7.68
CA GLU A 81 -16.79 8.83 8.31
C GLU A 81 -18.11 9.04 7.55
N PRO A 82 -18.96 8.01 7.39
CA PRO A 82 -18.85 6.62 7.90
C PRO A 82 -18.07 5.63 6.99
N GLY A 83 -17.22 6.10 6.07
CA GLY A 83 -16.57 5.26 5.04
C GLY A 83 -15.18 4.67 5.38
N GLY A 84 -14.46 5.25 6.34
CA GLY A 84 -13.11 4.80 6.73
C GLY A 84 -11.99 5.30 5.81
N PHE A 85 -10.92 4.51 5.69
CA PHE A 85 -9.71 4.82 4.90
C PHE A 85 -9.81 4.28 3.47
N GLU A 86 -9.44 5.11 2.50
CA GLU A 86 -9.44 4.81 1.06
C GLU A 86 -8.02 4.97 0.50
N SER A 87 -7.37 3.86 0.14
CA SER A 87 -6.05 3.86 -0.50
C SER A 87 -6.12 4.44 -1.91
N LEU A 88 -5.24 5.39 -2.22
CA LEU A 88 -5.13 5.98 -3.57
C LEU A 88 -3.91 5.47 -4.34
N GLU A 89 -3.13 4.55 -3.77
CA GLU A 89 -1.94 3.98 -4.40
C GLU A 89 -2.24 2.68 -5.15
N GLU A 90 -3.33 1.98 -4.79
CA GLU A 90 -3.78 0.74 -5.44
C GLU A 90 -4.44 0.96 -6.81
N GLU A 91 -4.98 2.16 -7.08
CA GLU A 91 -5.52 2.52 -8.40
C GLU A 91 -4.45 2.45 -9.50
N SER A 92 -3.17 2.62 -9.16
CA SER A 92 -2.05 2.57 -10.13
C SER A 92 -1.61 1.16 -10.50
N LYS A 93 -1.91 0.14 -9.68
CA LYS A 93 -1.57 -1.27 -9.94
C LYS A 93 -2.74 -2.06 -10.53
N THR A 94 -3.96 -1.54 -10.43
CA THR A 94 -5.18 -2.21 -10.91
C THR A 94 -5.64 -1.63 -12.25
N GLY A 95 -4.73 -1.62 -13.23
CA GLY A 95 -5.12 -1.59 -14.62
C GLY A 95 -5.80 -2.90 -14.98
N LYS A 96 -7.14 -2.87 -15.10
CA LYS A 96 -8.10 -3.95 -15.41
C LYS A 96 -8.60 -4.78 -14.22
N THR A 97 -9.74 -4.36 -13.67
CA THR A 97 -10.96 -5.15 -13.86
C THR A 97 -12.19 -4.24 -13.86
N SER A 98 -12.60 -3.87 -15.07
CA SER A 98 -13.99 -3.52 -15.37
C SER A 98 -14.81 -4.80 -15.25
N SER A 99 -15.88 -4.82 -14.45
CA SER A 99 -17.06 -5.58 -14.81
C SER A 99 -18.32 -4.88 -14.31
N ARG A 100 -19.26 -4.78 -15.26
CA ARG A 100 -20.62 -4.22 -15.23
C ARG A 100 -21.43 -4.52 -13.99
#